data_AF-A0A3D1BFF3-F1
#
_entry.id   AF-A0A3D1BFF3-F1
#
_cell.length_a   1.000
_cell.length_b   1.000
_cell.length_c   1.000
_cell.angle_alpha   90.00
_cell.angle_beta   90.00
_cell.angle_gamma   90.00
#
_symmetry.space_group_name_H-M   'P 1'
#
loop_
_entity.id
_entity.type
_entity.pdbx_description
1 polymer ?
#
loop_
_entity_poly.entity_id
_entity_poly.type
_entity_poly.pdbx_seq_one_letter_code
_entity_poly.pdbx_strand_id
1 'polypeptide(L)'
;INYRTYKPERDGLFCERIFGPVKDYECHCGKYKRIRYKGIVCDRCGVEVTEKKVRRERMGHINLVVPVVHIWYFKSLPNKIGYLLGIPSKKLDQII
;
A
#
# COMPACT_ATOMS: atom_id res chain seq x y z
N ILE A 1 -4.24 -8.79 10.27
CA ILE A 1 -5.55 -8.63 10.96
C ILE A 1 -5.42 -9.40 12.26
N ASN A 2 -5.84 -8.80 13.37
CA ASN A 2 -5.75 -9.45 14.67
C ASN A 2 -6.74 -10.62 14.75
N TYR A 3 -6.28 -11.80 15.16
CA TYR A 3 -7.13 -13.00 15.21
C TYR A 3 -8.22 -12.93 16.30
N ARG A 4 -8.04 -12.15 17.36
CA ARG A 4 -9.04 -12.01 18.44
C ARG A 4 -10.07 -10.93 18.14
N THR A 5 -9.60 -9.77 17.67
CA THR A 5 -10.47 -8.60 17.48
C THR A 5 -11.02 -8.49 16.06
N TYR A 6 -10.50 -9.28 15.12
CA TYR A 6 -10.76 -9.17 13.68
C TYR A 6 -10.50 -7.77 13.09
N LYS A 7 -9.76 -6.93 13.82
CA LYS A 7 -9.42 -5.57 13.37
C LYS A 7 -8.12 -5.56 12.56
N PRO A 8 -7.97 -4.64 11.59
CA PRO A 8 -6.70 -4.46 10.89
C PRO A 8 -5.59 -4.10 11.87
N GLU A 9 -4.42 -4.70 11.67
CA GLU A 9 -3.22 -4.37 12.43
C GLU A 9 -2.67 -3.01 11.97
N ARG A 10 -2.01 -2.28 12.88
CA ARG A 10 -1.32 -1.04 12.55
C ARG A 10 -0.14 -1.35 11.61
N ASP A 11 0.05 -0.50 10.62
CA ASP A 11 1.11 -0.59 9.60
C ASP A 11 1.15 -1.88 8.77
N GLY A 12 0.13 -2.73 8.92
CA GLY A 12 -0.06 -3.89 8.06
C GLY A 12 -0.75 -3.55 6.74
N LEU A 13 -0.89 -4.56 5.89
CA LEU A 13 -1.52 -4.49 4.56
C LEU A 13 -2.96 -3.96 4.55
N PHE A 14 -3.66 -3.95 5.68
CA PHE A 14 -5.03 -3.48 5.79
C PHE A 14 -5.19 -2.24 6.69
N CYS A 15 -4.08 -1.62 7.09
CA CYS A 15 -4.08 -0.53 8.06
C CYS A 15 -5.04 0.60 7.66
N GLU A 16 -5.92 0.99 8.60
CA GLU A 16 -6.91 2.05 8.38
C GLU A 16 -6.28 3.44 8.21
N ARG A 17 -5.08 3.66 8.74
CA ARG A 17 -4.35 4.92 8.61
C ARG A 17 -3.94 5.18 7.16
N ILE A 18 -3.53 4.13 6.44
CA ILE A 18 -3.02 4.22 5.07
C ILE A 18 -4.18 4.18 4.09
N PHE A 19 -5.00 3.12 4.18
CA PHE A 19 -6.04 2.85 3.19
C PHE A 19 -7.37 3.55 3.49
N GLY A 20 -7.55 4.13 4.69
CA GLY A 20 -8.80 4.74 5.13
C GLY A 20 -9.67 3.83 6.00
N PRO A 21 -10.80 4.32 6.52
CA PRO A 21 -11.55 3.68 7.59
C PRO A 21 -12.32 2.42 7.11
N VAL A 22 -12.48 1.42 7.99
CA VAL A 22 -13.24 0.18 7.68
C VAL A 22 -14.76 0.42 7.70
N LYS A 23 -15.21 1.41 8.47
CA LYS A 23 -16.61 1.81 8.61
C LYS A 23 -16.77 3.25 8.19
N ASP A 24 -17.92 3.57 7.60
CA ASP A 24 -18.19 4.92 7.13
C ASP A 24 -18.19 5.92 8.29
N TYR A 25 -17.40 6.98 8.14
CA TYR A 25 -17.32 8.08 9.08
C TYR A 25 -17.00 7.65 10.53
N GLU A 26 -16.23 6.59 10.72
CA GLU A 26 -15.76 6.13 12.03
C GLU A 26 -14.25 5.86 12.00
N CYS A 27 -13.52 6.46 12.94
CA CYS A 27 -12.10 6.18 13.12
C CYS A 27 -11.87 4.86 13.90
N HIS A 28 -10.72 4.22 13.72
CA HIS A 28 -10.37 2.92 14.32
C HIS A 28 -10.56 2.83 15.85
N CYS A 29 -10.20 3.89 16.59
CA CYS A 29 -10.30 3.91 18.05
C CYS A 29 -11.71 4.29 18.57
N GLY A 30 -12.60 4.74 17.68
CA GLY A 30 -13.95 5.16 18.03
C GLY A 30 -14.08 6.55 18.67
N LYS A 31 -13.00 7.35 18.75
CA LYS A 31 -13.04 8.75 19.26
C LYS A 31 -13.96 9.63 18.42
N TYR A 32 -13.81 9.58 17.10
CA TYR A 32 -14.63 10.29 16.14
C TYR A 32 -15.55 9.31 15.41
N LYS A 33 -16.85 9.60 15.44
CA LYS A 33 -17.92 8.83 14.82
C LYS A 33 -18.96 9.75 14.18
N ARG A 34 -19.59 9.28 13.12
CA ARG A 34 -20.65 9.95 12.33
C ARG A 34 -20.09 11.06 11.42
N ILE A 35 -20.92 11.46 10.46
CA ILE A 35 -20.58 12.38 9.36
C ILE A 35 -20.11 13.77 9.81
N ARG A 36 -20.43 14.21 11.03
CA ARG A 36 -20.04 15.54 11.55
C ARG A 36 -18.53 15.76 11.62
N TYR A 37 -17.74 14.68 11.71
CA TYR A 37 -16.28 14.74 11.78
C TYR A 37 -15.61 14.42 10.45
N LYS A 38 -16.35 14.46 9.33
CA LYS A 38 -15.83 14.19 7.99
C LYS A 38 -14.57 15.03 7.72
N GLY A 39 -13.51 14.37 7.24
CA GLY A 39 -12.24 15.01 6.90
C GLY A 39 -11.28 15.23 8.07
N ILE A 40 -11.67 14.92 9.32
CA ILE A 40 -10.78 15.02 10.46
C ILE A 40 -9.91 13.75 10.57
N VAL A 41 -8.62 13.95 10.80
CA VAL A 41 -7.68 12.87 11.13
C VAL A 41 -7.62 12.70 12.64
N CYS A 42 -7.82 11.47 13.13
CA CYS A 42 -7.84 11.22 14.57
C CYS A 42 -6.44 11.31 15.20
N ASP A 43 -6.24 12.15 16.21
CA ASP A 43 -4.94 12.28 16.92
C ASP A 43 -4.43 10.96 17.56
N ARG A 44 -5.34 10.05 17.94
CA ARG A 44 -4.97 8.81 18.66
C ARG A 44 -4.63 7.66 17.72
N CYS A 45 -5.36 7.51 16.62
CA CYS A 45 -5.19 6.38 15.70
C CYS A 45 -4.70 6.77 14.30
N GLY A 46 -4.63 8.06 13.99
CA GLY A 46 -4.20 8.59 12.69
C GLY A 46 -5.15 8.28 11.54
N VAL A 47 -6.35 7.76 11.81
CA VAL A 47 -7.33 7.40 10.78
C VAL A 47 -8.15 8.62 10.44
N GLU A 48 -8.25 8.92 9.16
CA GLU A 48 -9.10 9.95 8.61
C GLU A 48 -10.56 9.49 8.57
N VAL A 49 -11.46 10.36 9.01
CA VAL A 49 -12.90 10.08 9.04
C VAL A 49 -13.49 10.37 7.66
N THR A 50 -13.60 9.34 6.84
CA THR A 50 -14.18 9.39 5.49
C THR A 50 -15.08 8.18 5.23
N GLU A 51 -15.61 8.07 4.02
CA GLU A 51 -16.33 6.88 3.58
C GLU A 51 -15.37 5.71 3.38
N LYS A 52 -15.83 4.50 3.69
CA LYS A 52 -15.10 3.25 3.46
C LYS A 52 -14.70 3.07 2.00
N LYS A 53 -15.43 3.69 1.07
CA LYS A 53 -15.19 3.62 -0.38
C LYS A 53 -13.75 3.96 -0.75
N VAL A 54 -13.12 4.90 -0.03
CA VAL A 54 -11.74 5.34 -0.31
C VAL A 54 -10.72 4.20 -0.19
N ARG A 55 -11.02 3.12 0.54
CA ARG A 55 -10.15 1.93 0.65
C ARG A 55 -9.95 1.20 -0.68
N ARG A 56 -10.81 1.44 -1.67
CA ARG A 56 -10.69 0.88 -3.01
C ARG A 56 -9.84 1.74 -3.96
N GLU A 57 -9.59 2.99 -3.57
CA GLU A 57 -8.93 4.00 -4.42
C GLU A 57 -7.55 4.37 -3.88
N ARG A 58 -7.34 4.33 -2.55
CA ARG A 58 -6.06 4.67 -1.92
C ARG A 58 -5.01 3.57 -2.14
N MET A 59 -3.84 3.97 -2.63
CA MET A 59 -2.69 3.11 -2.81
C MET A 59 -1.74 3.16 -1.61
N GLY A 60 -1.13 2.03 -1.30
CA GLY A 60 0.01 1.94 -0.39
C GLY A 60 1.30 1.70 -1.18
N HIS A 61 2.44 1.91 -0.54
CA HIS A 61 3.75 1.56 -1.11
C HIS A 61 4.60 0.86 -0.05
N ILE A 62 5.59 0.11 -0.51
CA ILE A 62 6.61 -0.53 0.33
C ILE A 62 7.96 0.07 -0.07
N ASN A 63 8.68 0.61 0.90
CA ASN A 63 10.03 1.09 0.68
C ASN A 63 10.99 -0.09 0.79
N LEU A 64 11.57 -0.49 -0.34
CA LEU A 64 12.56 -1.57 -0.39
C LEU A 64 13.92 -1.04 0.08
N VAL A 65 14.63 -1.85 0.85
CA VAL A 65 15.99 -1.51 1.34
C VAL A 65 17.00 -1.51 0.18
N VAL A 66 16.77 -2.39 -0.80
CA VAL A 66 17.59 -2.50 -2.02
C VAL A 66 16.70 -2.37 -3.26
N PRO A 67 17.20 -1.78 -4.35
CA PRO A 67 16.44 -1.69 -5.59
C PRO A 67 16.18 -3.08 -6.18
N VAL A 68 14.98 -3.28 -6.72
CA VAL A 68 14.58 -4.54 -7.39
C VAL A 68 14.14 -4.23 -8.80
N VAL A 69 14.55 -5.08 -9.75
CA VAL A 69 14.17 -4.93 -11.16
C VAL A 69 12.78 -5.50 -11.40
N HIS A 70 11.95 -4.76 -12.13
CA HIS A 70 10.60 -5.21 -12.47
C HIS A 70 10.62 -6.27 -13.59
N ILE A 71 10.02 -7.44 -13.33
CA ILE A 71 10.11 -8.62 -14.20
C ILE A 71 9.65 -8.38 -15.65
N TRP A 72 8.65 -7.51 -15.88
CA TRP A 72 8.19 -7.21 -17.24
C TRP A 72 9.24 -6.54 -18.12
N TYR A 73 10.17 -5.75 -17.56
CA TYR A 73 11.23 -5.13 -18.35
C TYR A 73 12.44 -6.06 -18.52
N PHE A 74 12.53 -7.09 -17.68
CA PHE A 74 13.65 -8.02 -17.62
C PHE A 74 13.41 -9.32 -18.40
N LYS A 75 12.26 -9.99 -18.22
CA LYS A 75 11.95 -11.29 -18.85
C LYS A 75 11.09 -11.19 -20.12
N SER A 76 10.54 -10.01 -20.44
CA SER A 76 9.83 -9.83 -21.72
C SER A 76 10.83 -9.89 -22.88
N LEU A 77 10.45 -10.54 -23.98
CA LEU A 77 11.22 -10.56 -25.22
C LEU A 77 10.64 -9.52 -26.19
N PRO A 78 11.46 -8.64 -26.79
CA PRO A 78 12.88 -8.45 -26.54
C PRO A 78 13.15 -7.87 -25.14
N ASN A 79 14.25 -8.28 -24.50
CA ASN A 79 14.63 -7.78 -23.17
C ASN A 79 14.92 -6.28 -23.26
N LYS A 80 14.03 -5.47 -22.70
CA LYS A 80 14.09 -4.01 -22.85
C LYS A 80 15.33 -3.44 -22.15
N ILE A 81 15.68 -3.96 -20.98
CA ILE A 81 16.87 -3.53 -20.23
C ILE A 81 18.15 -3.99 -20.92
N GLY A 82 18.21 -5.25 -21.34
CA GLY A 82 19.35 -5.80 -22.06
C GLY A 82 19.60 -5.06 -23.38
N TYR A 83 18.53 -4.72 -24.11
CA TYR A 83 18.62 -3.93 -25.33
C TYR A 83 19.13 -2.52 -25.09
N LEU A 84 18.62 -1.82 -24.07
CA LEU A 84 19.08 -0.47 -23.72
C LEU A 84 20.56 -0.44 -23.29
N LEU A 85 21.02 -1.47 -22.59
CA LEU A 85 22.41 -1.55 -22.09
C LEU A 85 23.37 -2.24 -23.07
N GLY A 86 22.89 -2.80 -24.17
CA GLY A 86 23.70 -3.60 -25.10
C GLY A 86 24.24 -4.91 -24.49
N ILE A 87 23.58 -5.43 -23.45
CA ILE A 87 24.02 -6.63 -22.71
C ILE A 87 23.21 -7.85 -23.17
N PRO A 88 23.86 -8.99 -23.46
CA PRO A 88 23.15 -10.24 -23.76
C PRO A 88 22.28 -10.69 -22.59
N SER A 89 21.06 -11.19 -22.85
CA SER A 89 20.10 -11.60 -21.81
C SER A 89 20.69 -12.58 -20.79
N LYS A 90 21.53 -13.53 -21.23
CA LYS A 90 22.20 -14.49 -20.34
C LYS A 90 23.14 -13.83 -19.32
N LYS A 91 23.80 -12.73 -19.70
CA LYS A 91 24.70 -11.99 -18.81
C LYS A 91 23.91 -11.13 -17.83
N LEU A 92 22.82 -10.52 -18.30
CA LEU A 92 21.93 -9.75 -17.43
C LEU A 92 21.27 -10.64 -16.36
N ASP A 93 20.93 -11.89 -16.71
CA ASP A 93 20.42 -12.91 -15.78
C ASP A 93 21.42 -13.30 -14.67
N GLN A 94 22.71 -13.06 -14.83
CA GLN A 94 23.72 -13.32 -13.81
C GLN A 94 24.00 -12.11 -12.91
N ILE A 95 23.68 -10.91 -13.37
CA ILE A 95 23.93 -9.65 -12.64
C ILE A 95 22.78 -9.35 -11.67
N ILE A 96 21.56 -9.68 -12.06
CA ILE A 96 20.32 -9.53 -11.27
C ILE A 96 20.12 -10.79 -10.44
#